data_AF-A0A838NWF7-F1
#
_entry.id   AF-A0A838NWF7-F1
#
_cell.length_a   1.000
_cell.length_b   1.000
_cell.length_c   1.000
_cell.angle_alpha   90.00
_cell.angle_beta   90.00
_cell.angle_gamma   90.00
#
_symmetry.space_group_name_H-M   'P 1'
#
loop_
_entity.id
_entity.type
_entity.pdbx_description
1 polymer ?
#
loop_
_entity_poly.entity_id
_entity_poly.type
_entity_poly.pdbx_seq_one_letter_code
_entity_poly.pdbx_strand_id
1 'polypeptide(L)'
;RRRFRNLEKEAMLKRLPRGYSEGHPAERWLRFRSFTAGRRLSVREVVGQRLPQTLERDFAALVPLVRWLNLALGYDPLQRRY
;
A
#
# COMPACT_ATOMS: atom_id res chain seq x y z
N ARG A 1 -6.20 4.30 -17.02
CA ARG A 1 -4.91 4.81 -16.48
C ARG A 1 -4.73 4.24 -15.07
N ARG A 2 -3.60 3.59 -14.73
CA ARG A 2 -3.37 3.06 -13.37
C ARG A 2 -3.18 4.22 -12.39
N ARG A 3 -3.92 4.21 -11.26
CA ARG A 3 -3.94 5.31 -10.29
C ARG A 3 -2.71 5.33 -9.38
N PHE A 4 -2.31 4.15 -8.95
CA PHE A 4 -1.02 3.88 -8.31
C PHE A 4 -0.15 3.11 -9.30
N ARG A 5 1.14 3.49 -9.43
CA ARG A 5 2.04 2.82 -10.38
C ARG A 5 2.59 1.51 -9.79
N ASN A 6 3.26 1.61 -8.65
CA ASN A 6 3.94 0.53 -7.96
C ASN A 6 3.96 0.82 -6.45
N LEU A 7 4.28 -0.20 -5.65
CA LEU A 7 4.68 0.00 -4.26
C LEU A 7 6.00 0.78 -4.19
N GLU A 8 6.12 1.57 -3.13
CA GLU A 8 7.33 2.23 -2.66
C GLU A 8 8.43 1.17 -2.41
N LYS A 9 9.65 1.41 -2.89
CA LYS A 9 10.78 0.45 -2.82
C LYS A 9 12.02 0.99 -2.09
N GLU A 10 12.08 2.29 -1.82
CA GLU A 10 13.20 2.98 -1.15
C GLU A 10 13.48 2.35 0.22
N ALA A 11 12.42 1.94 0.95
CA ALA A 11 12.56 1.30 2.25
C ALA A 11 12.76 -0.23 2.22
N MET A 12 13.01 -0.85 1.05
CA MET A 12 13.22 -2.30 0.96
C MET A 12 14.52 -2.75 1.63
N LEU A 13 14.47 -3.93 2.26
CA LEU A 13 15.64 -4.61 2.79
C LEU A 13 16.56 -5.08 1.66
N LYS A 14 17.87 -4.89 1.84
CA LYS A 14 18.90 -5.39 0.93
C LYS A 14 19.06 -6.92 1.00
N ARG A 15 18.86 -7.49 2.19
CA ARG A 15 18.94 -8.94 2.47
C ARG A 15 17.58 -9.43 2.96
N LEU A 16 17.33 -10.73 2.81
CA LEU A 16 16.14 -11.35 3.39
C LEU A 16 16.12 -11.19 4.92
N PRO A 17 14.93 -11.06 5.52
CA PRO A 17 14.80 -11.12 6.97
C PRO A 17 15.35 -12.44 7.52
N ARG A 18 15.80 -12.41 8.78
CA ARG A 18 16.26 -13.63 9.47
C ARG A 18 15.15 -14.69 9.45
N GLY A 19 15.53 -15.93 9.17
CA GLY A 19 14.60 -17.07 9.11
C GLY A 19 14.09 -17.41 7.70
N TYR A 20 14.49 -16.67 6.67
CA TYR A 20 14.16 -16.96 5.27
C TYR A 20 15.42 -17.18 4.44
N SER A 21 15.46 -18.28 3.69
CA SER A 21 16.54 -18.61 2.76
C SER A 21 16.36 -17.93 1.41
N GLU A 22 17.47 -17.72 0.69
CA GLU A 22 17.43 -17.31 -0.72
C GLU A 22 16.61 -18.32 -1.54
N GLY A 23 15.86 -17.83 -2.52
CA GLY A 23 14.95 -18.65 -3.32
C GLY A 23 13.58 -18.91 -2.68
N HIS A 24 13.30 -18.34 -1.50
CA HIS A 24 11.97 -18.41 -0.91
C HIS A 24 10.92 -17.88 -1.90
N PRO A 25 9.77 -18.55 -2.12
CA PRO A 25 8.78 -18.14 -3.14
C PRO A 25 8.28 -16.70 -2.99
N ALA A 26 8.24 -16.20 -1.74
CA ALA A 26 7.86 -14.83 -1.41
C ALA A 26 9.03 -13.85 -1.22
N GLU A 27 10.26 -14.21 -1.62
CA GLU A 27 11.48 -13.44 -1.34
C GLU A 27 11.36 -11.95 -1.68
N ARG A 28 10.80 -11.65 -2.86
CA ARG A 28 10.57 -10.26 -3.29
C ARG A 28 9.72 -9.47 -2.27
N TRP A 29 8.68 -10.10 -1.74
CA TRP A 29 7.72 -9.47 -0.83
C TRP A 29 8.29 -9.35 0.59
N LEU A 30 9.06 -10.34 1.04
CA LEU A 30 9.73 -10.35 2.34
C LEU A 30 10.74 -9.21 2.51
N ARG A 31 11.23 -8.64 1.41
CA ARG A 31 12.11 -7.46 1.45
C ARG A 31 11.36 -6.17 1.72
N PHE A 32 10.04 -6.10 1.60
CA PHE A 32 9.30 -4.88 1.95
C PHE A 32 9.17 -4.75 3.47
N ARG A 33 9.62 -3.62 4.03
CA ARG A 33 9.35 -3.27 5.44
C ARG A 33 7.91 -2.79 5.63
N SER A 34 7.40 -2.08 4.62
CA SER A 34 6.05 -1.54 4.58
C SER A 34 5.52 -1.65 3.15
N PHE A 35 4.23 -1.95 3.00
CA PHE A 35 3.53 -1.96 1.72
C PHE A 35 2.91 -0.59 1.45
N THR A 36 3.73 0.36 1.01
CA THR A 36 3.30 1.75 0.79
C THR A 36 2.97 1.98 -0.69
N ALA A 37 1.81 2.59 -0.97
CA ALA A 37 1.43 3.04 -2.30
C ALA A 37 1.09 4.53 -2.27
N GLY A 38 1.62 5.28 -3.22
CA GLY A 38 1.38 6.71 -3.35
C GLY A 38 1.25 7.13 -4.80
N ARG A 39 0.64 8.29 -5.00
CA ARG A 39 0.66 8.98 -6.29
C ARG A 39 0.97 10.45 -6.05
N ARG A 40 1.64 11.08 -7.01
CA ARG A 40 1.88 12.52 -6.96
C ARG A 40 0.59 13.26 -7.34
N LEU A 41 0.29 14.30 -6.57
CA LEU A 41 -0.69 15.32 -6.91
C LEU A 41 0.04 16.52 -7.51
N SER A 42 -0.51 17.10 -8.56
CA SER A 42 -0.09 18.42 -9.03
C SER A 42 -0.54 19.50 -8.04
N VAL A 43 0.11 20.67 -8.06
CA VAL A 43 -0.29 21.83 -7.24
C VAL A 43 -1.76 22.18 -7.45
N ARG A 44 -2.25 22.11 -8.69
CA ARG A 44 -3.66 22.38 -9.04
C ARG A 44 -4.63 21.40 -8.38
N GLU A 45 -4.27 20.13 -8.29
CA GLU A 45 -5.10 19.12 -7.60
C GLU A 45 -5.13 19.37 -6.08
N VAL A 46 -4.00 19.82 -5.50
CA VAL A 46 -3.88 20.10 -4.06
C VAL A 46 -4.70 21.30 -3.64
N VAL A 47 -4.68 22.40 -4.40
CA VAL A 47 -5.43 23.62 -4.04
C VAL A 47 -6.88 23.63 -4.53
N GLY A 48 -7.26 22.62 -5.32
CA GLY A 48 -8.58 22.56 -5.94
C GLY A 48 -9.69 22.13 -4.98
N GLN A 49 -10.90 22.65 -5.19
CA GLN A 49 -12.10 22.28 -4.43
C GLN A 49 -12.46 20.79 -4.50
N ARG A 50 -11.94 20.08 -5.52
CA ARG A 50 -12.16 18.64 -5.74
C ARG A 50 -11.16 17.76 -4.97
N LEU A 51 -10.27 18.33 -4.17
CA LEU A 51 -9.29 17.57 -3.39
C LEU A 51 -9.97 16.49 -2.52
N PRO A 52 -11.04 16.78 -1.75
CA PRO A 52 -11.66 15.76 -0.89
C PRO A 52 -12.14 14.53 -1.67
N GLN A 53 -12.88 14.71 -2.76
CA GLN A 53 -13.37 13.61 -3.60
C GLN A 53 -12.22 12.88 -4.31
N THR A 54 -11.15 13.61 -4.61
CA THR A 54 -9.95 13.02 -5.20
C THR A 54 -9.27 12.07 -4.21
N LEU A 55 -9.07 12.52 -2.97
CA LEU A 55 -8.50 11.72 -1.88
C LEU A 55 -9.40 10.55 -1.49
N GLU A 56 -10.70 10.77 -1.35
CA GLU A 56 -11.68 9.73 -1.07
C GLU A 56 -11.53 8.57 -2.07
N ARG A 57 -11.56 8.88 -3.37
CA ARG A 57 -11.41 7.86 -4.39
C ARG A 57 -10.02 7.20 -4.34
N ASP A 58 -8.96 7.92 -3.95
CA ASP A 58 -7.60 7.36 -3.82
C ASP A 58 -7.54 6.33 -2.67
N PHE A 59 -8.06 6.69 -1.49
CA PHE A 59 -8.13 5.80 -0.34
C PHE A 59 -9.04 4.62 -0.61
N ALA A 60 -10.21 4.83 -1.21
CA ALA A 60 -11.13 3.74 -1.58
C ALA A 60 -10.45 2.70 -2.49
N ALA A 61 -9.57 3.13 -3.39
CA ALA A 61 -8.81 2.23 -4.25
C ALA A 61 -7.71 1.44 -3.49
N LEU A 62 -7.26 1.91 -2.33
CA LEU A 62 -6.29 1.20 -1.46
C LEU A 62 -6.95 0.28 -0.42
N VAL A 63 -8.23 0.49 -0.09
CA VAL A 63 -8.96 -0.30 0.92
C VAL A 63 -8.83 -1.82 0.71
N PRO A 64 -8.97 -2.39 -0.50
CA PRO A 64 -8.85 -3.84 -0.69
C PRO A 64 -7.47 -4.38 -0.31
N LEU A 65 -6.40 -3.64 -0.61
CA LEU A 65 -5.03 -4.02 -0.25
C LEU A 65 -4.85 -4.03 1.27
N VAL A 66 -5.31 -2.98 1.95
CA VAL A 66 -5.21 -2.86 3.41
C VAL A 66 -5.99 -3.99 4.10
N ARG A 67 -7.20 -4.29 3.63
CA ARG A 67 -8.01 -5.40 4.14
C ARG A 67 -7.31 -6.75 3.94
N TRP A 68 -6.76 -6.99 2.76
CA TRP A 68 -6.03 -8.22 2.49
C TRP A 68 -4.79 -8.39 3.39
N LEU A 69 -4.01 -7.33 3.58
CA LEU A 69 -2.85 -7.33 4.49
C LEU A 69 -3.28 -7.60 5.94
N ASN A 70 -4.34 -6.95 6.39
CA ASN A 70 -4.84 -7.12 7.75
C ASN A 70 -5.29 -8.57 8.00
N LEU A 71 -6.03 -9.16 7.05
CA LEU A 71 -6.44 -10.57 7.11
C LEU A 71 -5.24 -11.51 7.15
N ALA A 72 -4.21 -11.26 6.33
CA ALA A 72 -2.99 -12.07 6.32
C ALA A 72 -2.20 -12.00 7.64
N LEU A 73 -2.33 -10.89 8.38
CA LEU A 73 -1.73 -10.70 9.71
C LEU A 73 -2.61 -11.23 10.85
N GLY A 74 -3.79 -11.78 10.54
CA GLY A 74 -4.73 -12.30 11.54
C GLY A 74 -5.55 -11.21 12.26
N TYR A 75 -5.58 -9.99 11.73
CA TYR A 75 -6.49 -8.96 12.25
C TYR A 75 -7.91 -9.22 11.75
N ASP A 76 -8.87 -8.99 12.64
CA ASP A 76 -10.29 -9.09 12.27
C ASP A 76 -10.63 -8.13 11.13
N PRO A 77 -11.47 -8.57 10.17
CA PRO A 77 -12.04 -7.67 9.20
C PRO A 77 -12.79 -6.59 9.95
N LEU A 78 -12.44 -5.33 9.69
CA LEU A 78 -13.04 -4.17 10.33
C LEU A 78 -14.57 -4.22 10.11
N GLN A 79 -15.30 -4.64 11.14
CA GLN A 79 -16.75 -4.61 11.14
C GLN A 79 -17.14 -3.13 11.12
N ARG A 80 -17.67 -2.67 9.96
CA ARG A 80 -18.06 -1.30 9.61
C ARG A 80 -17.87 -0.23 10.70
N ARG A 81 -17.08 0.81 10.40
CA ARG A 81 -17.33 2.13 10.97
C ARG A 81 -18.29 2.89 10.04
N TYR A 82 -19.33 3.44 10.66
CA TYR A 82 -20.49 4.15 10.12
C TYR A 82 -21.59 3.24 9.57
#